data_AF-A0A0W0ZDF0-F1
#
_entry.id   AF-A0A0W0ZDF0-F1
#
_cell.length_a   1.000
_cell.length_b   1.000
_cell.length_c   1.000
_cell.angle_alpha   90.00
_cell.angle_beta   90.00
_cell.angle_gamma   90.00
#
_symmetry.space_group_name_H-M   'P 1'
#
loop_
_entity.id
_entity.type
_entity.pdbx_description
1 polymer ?
#
loop_
_entity_poly.entity_id
_entity_poly.type
_entity_poly.pdbx_seq_one_letter_code
_entity_poly.pdbx_strand_id
1 'polypeptide(L)'
;MASSQLQVKKIILSDKLTALINSPDVRFDEVDAAIDVELHNVSAGVALDQFTDFLHLASFIKTKRFSDPMRALQIYVASDTTPETRKAMIQAIRMSSAGDDKIYELICLLAKKNKLERYTQITKVTPLRFTMSRGDQEYTEEHSDWHLIFELFGLCKTLPPDLIPLIAELLSTAYPSAEDLQLLDNFFKFMKQVDLLRKDIIEAMLPKLKYKSELDKLQLFLSYLQSQDLLLPGVLKRTLPLLETNLDTIKTFFNIYQDEIKAVSSRQETLEKLALFCQLSRRDMESYDDIEPANTPLHQAIIDRNHYNLNYALRMANSKLLLATSFSNTALILACKLADKEAAKQILQKMLELHCDVNQADNHGMTALHWARFYHFDDLCIELVAAGAKEELIASNGKNSTYFAKHPFTLTDFIIEGERGEIIEGSFKLRNCALTDIAFHADKIALNLKLATSKEVTRLFESSESAQIRSSNRFSLFFKAYRSRLVDWLDKQRSLEHESSPSIAAAVAPSS
;
A
#
# COMPACT_ATOMS: atom_id res chain seq x y z
N MET A 1 -64.08 24.24 9.10
CA MET A 1 -64.64 23.15 8.25
C MET A 1 -64.03 23.13 6.85
N ALA A 2 -63.85 24.26 6.15
CA ALA A 2 -63.21 24.27 4.82
C ALA A 2 -61.76 23.73 4.79
N SER A 3 -60.95 24.01 5.82
CA SER A 3 -59.56 23.51 5.92
C SER A 3 -59.47 21.98 6.04
N SER A 4 -60.40 21.32 6.77
CA SER A 4 -60.39 19.85 6.91
C SER A 4 -60.91 19.14 5.65
N GLN A 5 -61.88 19.73 4.93
CA GLN A 5 -62.32 19.20 3.63
C GLN A 5 -61.23 19.30 2.55
N LEU A 6 -60.44 20.38 2.58
CA LEU A 6 -59.27 20.54 1.70
C LEU A 6 -58.18 19.50 2.01
N GLN A 7 -57.89 19.27 3.30
CA GLN A 7 -56.94 18.25 3.74
C GLN A 7 -57.38 16.83 3.36
N VAL A 8 -58.68 16.53 3.44
CA VAL A 8 -59.21 15.22 3.01
C VAL A 8 -59.10 15.04 1.50
N LYS A 9 -59.45 16.05 0.69
CA LYS A 9 -59.27 16.00 -0.77
C LYS A 9 -57.79 15.87 -1.16
N LYS A 10 -56.87 16.50 -0.42
CA LYS A 10 -55.42 16.38 -0.60
C LYS A 10 -54.93 14.94 -0.42
N ILE A 11 -55.34 14.30 0.68
CA ILE A 11 -54.97 12.92 0.99
C ILE A 11 -55.47 11.99 -0.14
N ILE A 12 -56.74 12.13 -0.53
CA ILE A 12 -57.34 11.31 -1.59
C ILE A 12 -56.60 11.45 -2.93
N LEU A 13 -56.23 12.68 -3.34
CA LEU A 13 -55.51 12.89 -4.60
C LEU A 13 -54.07 12.33 -4.55
N SER A 14 -53.36 12.58 -3.45
CA SER A 14 -52.03 12.04 -3.20
C SER A 14 -52.05 10.51 -3.22
N ASP A 15 -53.05 9.89 -2.58
CA ASP A 15 -53.22 8.44 -2.53
C ASP A 15 -53.54 7.86 -3.91
N LYS A 16 -54.39 8.55 -4.71
CA LYS A 16 -54.69 8.16 -6.10
C LYS A 16 -53.46 8.19 -7.00
N LEU A 17 -52.70 9.28 -6.98
CA LEU A 17 -51.48 9.41 -7.79
C LEU A 17 -50.40 8.42 -7.33
N THR A 18 -50.26 8.23 -6.01
CA THR A 18 -49.34 7.23 -5.45
C THR A 18 -49.74 5.82 -5.88
N ALA A 19 -51.03 5.49 -5.85
CA ALA A 19 -51.53 4.20 -6.33
C ALA A 19 -51.30 4.00 -7.83
N LEU A 20 -51.52 5.04 -8.64
CA LEU A 20 -51.28 5.01 -10.09
C LEU A 20 -49.78 4.80 -10.39
N ILE A 21 -48.90 5.58 -9.78
CA ILE A 21 -47.44 5.53 -10.02
C ILE A 21 -46.83 4.20 -9.59
N ASN A 22 -47.36 3.58 -8.52
CA ASN A 22 -46.91 2.29 -8.02
C ASN A 22 -47.59 1.09 -8.70
N SER A 23 -48.52 1.33 -9.62
CA SER A 23 -49.16 0.24 -10.36
C SER A 23 -48.17 -0.38 -11.37
N PRO A 24 -48.12 -1.72 -11.47
CA PRO A 24 -47.25 -2.39 -12.44
C PRO A 24 -47.61 -1.97 -13.86
N ASP A 25 -46.60 -1.82 -14.72
CA ASP A 25 -46.70 -1.49 -16.15
C ASP A 25 -47.28 -0.11 -16.52
N VAL A 26 -47.54 0.77 -15.54
CA VAL A 26 -48.01 2.13 -15.83
C VAL A 26 -46.94 2.95 -16.55
N ARG A 27 -47.36 3.59 -17.65
CA ARG A 27 -46.51 4.47 -18.45
C ARG A 27 -46.59 5.92 -18.00
N PHE A 28 -45.52 6.68 -18.23
CA PHE A 28 -45.49 8.10 -17.92
C PHE A 28 -46.61 8.89 -18.63
N ASP A 29 -46.96 8.52 -19.87
CA ASP A 29 -48.05 9.14 -20.63
C ASP A 29 -49.41 9.05 -19.91
N GLU A 30 -49.66 7.96 -19.18
CA GLU A 30 -50.89 7.75 -18.40
C GLU A 30 -50.89 8.62 -17.13
N VAL A 31 -49.73 8.77 -16.48
CA VAL A 31 -49.58 9.66 -15.33
C VAL A 31 -49.72 11.13 -15.76
N ASP A 32 -49.12 11.51 -16.87
CA ASP A 32 -49.20 12.86 -17.45
C ASP A 32 -50.65 13.19 -17.86
N ALA A 33 -51.36 12.25 -18.49
CA ALA A 33 -52.79 12.40 -18.79
C ALA A 33 -53.66 12.51 -17.53
N ALA A 34 -53.35 11.73 -16.48
CA ALA A 34 -54.05 11.82 -15.20
C ALA A 34 -53.81 13.19 -14.52
N ILE A 35 -52.57 13.70 -14.59
CA ILE A 35 -52.24 15.05 -14.13
C ILE A 35 -53.07 16.09 -14.90
N ASP A 36 -53.11 16.01 -16.23
CA ASP A 36 -53.87 16.94 -17.06
C ASP A 36 -55.36 16.92 -16.70
N VAL A 37 -55.99 15.73 -16.55
CA VAL A 37 -57.39 15.61 -16.13
C VAL A 37 -57.64 16.29 -14.78
N GLU A 38 -56.74 16.10 -13.82
CA GLU A 38 -56.88 16.70 -12.48
C GLU A 38 -56.65 18.22 -12.49
N LEU A 39 -55.75 18.74 -13.33
CA LEU A 39 -55.57 20.18 -13.55
C LEU A 39 -56.83 20.85 -14.12
N HIS A 40 -57.61 20.12 -14.92
CA HIS A 40 -58.89 20.62 -15.46
C HIS A 40 -60.03 20.57 -14.42
N ASN A 41 -60.00 19.61 -13.49
CA ASN A 41 -61.05 19.41 -12.48
C ASN A 41 -60.88 20.32 -11.24
N VAL A 42 -59.66 20.79 -10.95
CA VAL A 42 -59.36 21.63 -9.78
C VAL A 42 -59.30 23.11 -10.21
N SER A 43 -60.25 23.93 -9.75
CA SER A 43 -60.23 25.39 -9.96
C SER A 43 -58.95 26.01 -9.39
N ALA A 44 -58.20 26.73 -10.23
CA ALA A 44 -56.92 27.35 -9.92
C ALA A 44 -56.93 28.15 -8.59
N GLY A 45 -56.39 27.57 -7.53
CA GLY A 45 -56.18 28.23 -6.23
C GLY A 45 -55.87 27.23 -5.11
N VAL A 46 -54.84 27.53 -4.29
CA VAL A 46 -54.36 26.92 -3.01
C VAL A 46 -54.20 25.39 -2.92
N ALA A 47 -55.10 24.59 -3.51
CA ALA A 47 -54.96 23.14 -3.66
C ALA A 47 -53.79 22.78 -4.60
N LEU A 48 -53.55 23.60 -5.62
CA LEU A 48 -52.46 23.47 -6.58
C LEU A 48 -51.09 23.82 -5.99
N ASP A 49 -51.01 24.80 -5.07
CA ASP A 49 -49.76 25.20 -4.40
C ASP A 49 -49.05 24.05 -3.68
N GLN A 50 -49.79 23.00 -3.32
CA GLN A 50 -49.30 21.81 -2.62
C GLN A 50 -48.83 20.69 -3.55
N PHE A 51 -49.22 20.75 -4.83
CA PHE A 51 -48.78 19.86 -5.90
C PHE A 51 -47.77 20.51 -6.84
N THR A 52 -47.52 21.81 -6.70
CA THR A 52 -46.55 22.59 -7.49
C THR A 52 -45.22 21.86 -7.64
N ASP A 53 -44.69 21.30 -6.56
CA ASP A 53 -43.44 20.56 -6.55
C ASP A 53 -43.50 19.27 -7.40
N PHE A 54 -44.58 18.49 -7.29
CA PHE A 54 -44.80 17.28 -8.09
C PHE A 54 -45.07 17.59 -9.56
N LEU A 55 -45.85 18.63 -9.84
CA LEU A 55 -46.15 19.10 -11.20
C LEU A 55 -44.89 19.63 -11.90
N HIS A 56 -44.05 20.39 -11.18
CA HIS A 56 -42.75 20.82 -11.68
C HIS A 56 -41.87 19.63 -12.01
N LEU A 57 -41.81 18.63 -11.14
CA LEU A 57 -41.06 17.40 -11.39
C LEU A 57 -41.54 16.70 -12.68
N ALA A 58 -42.84 16.42 -12.80
CA ALA A 58 -43.42 15.76 -13.97
C ALA A 58 -43.18 16.57 -15.25
N SER A 59 -43.37 17.89 -15.20
CA SER A 59 -43.13 18.80 -16.33
C SER A 59 -41.65 18.81 -16.77
N PHE A 60 -40.71 18.85 -15.82
CA PHE A 60 -39.29 18.77 -16.15
C PHE A 60 -38.93 17.40 -16.74
N ILE A 61 -39.42 16.29 -16.19
CA ILE A 61 -39.19 14.94 -16.74
C ILE A 61 -39.70 14.85 -18.18
N LYS A 62 -40.93 15.30 -18.45
CA LYS A 62 -41.53 15.37 -19.79
C LYS A 62 -40.67 16.17 -20.77
N THR A 63 -40.16 17.31 -20.32
CA THR A 63 -39.34 18.20 -21.15
C THR A 63 -37.95 17.61 -21.45
N LYS A 64 -37.35 16.91 -20.49
CA LYS A 64 -35.98 16.39 -20.58
C LYS A 64 -35.88 15.05 -21.32
N ARG A 65 -36.97 14.30 -21.48
CA ARG A 65 -37.06 13.06 -22.29
C ARG A 65 -36.05 11.97 -21.87
N PHE A 66 -36.04 11.61 -20.59
CA PHE A 66 -35.26 10.47 -20.09
C PHE A 66 -35.84 9.13 -20.54
N SER A 67 -35.02 8.09 -20.59
CA SER A 67 -35.43 6.74 -21.00
C SER A 67 -36.36 6.03 -20.01
N ASP A 68 -36.19 6.29 -18.71
CA ASP A 68 -37.03 5.73 -17.62
C ASP A 68 -37.63 6.85 -16.75
N PRO A 69 -38.61 7.62 -17.27
CA PRO A 69 -39.16 8.78 -16.57
C PRO A 69 -39.93 8.43 -15.29
N MET A 70 -40.40 7.18 -15.15
CA MET A 70 -41.22 6.72 -14.03
C MET A 70 -40.41 6.61 -12.73
N ARG A 71 -39.13 6.28 -12.81
CA ARG A 71 -38.28 6.04 -11.64
C ARG A 71 -38.21 7.23 -10.68
N ALA A 72 -38.05 8.45 -11.19
CA ALA A 72 -38.05 9.65 -10.35
C ALA A 72 -39.42 9.89 -9.69
N LEU A 73 -40.53 9.68 -10.42
CA LEU A 73 -41.88 9.83 -9.85
C LEU A 73 -42.13 8.82 -8.73
N GLN A 74 -41.73 7.56 -8.93
CA GLN A 74 -41.83 6.50 -7.93
C GLN A 74 -41.04 6.84 -6.66
N ILE A 75 -39.80 7.33 -6.82
CA ILE A 75 -38.99 7.79 -5.68
C ILE A 75 -39.67 8.98 -4.98
N TYR A 76 -40.21 9.95 -5.72
CA TYR A 76 -40.86 11.11 -5.14
C TYR A 76 -42.03 10.75 -4.21
N VAL A 77 -42.88 9.82 -4.64
CA VAL A 77 -44.09 9.41 -3.90
C VAL A 77 -43.80 8.34 -2.83
N ALA A 78 -42.60 7.77 -2.80
CA ALA A 78 -42.23 6.78 -1.80
C ALA A 78 -42.26 7.37 -0.38
N SER A 79 -42.74 6.57 0.58
CA SER A 79 -42.95 6.97 1.97
C SER A 79 -41.65 7.25 2.73
N ASP A 80 -40.55 6.64 2.30
CA ASP A 80 -39.20 6.76 2.87
C ASP A 80 -38.40 7.95 2.32
N THR A 81 -38.93 8.68 1.33
CA THR A 81 -38.27 9.85 0.75
C THR A 81 -38.56 11.11 1.58
N THR A 82 -37.50 11.81 2.01
CA THR A 82 -37.63 12.99 2.87
C THR A 82 -38.13 14.22 2.09
N PRO A 83 -38.79 15.19 2.75
CA PRO A 83 -39.20 16.44 2.11
C PRO A 83 -38.04 17.20 1.45
N GLU A 84 -36.86 17.19 2.07
CA GLU A 84 -35.65 17.85 1.58
C GLU A 84 -35.17 17.18 0.28
N THR A 85 -35.20 15.84 0.25
CA THR A 85 -34.85 15.07 -0.95
C THR A 85 -35.82 15.32 -2.10
N ARG A 86 -37.12 15.45 -1.83
CA ARG A 86 -38.14 15.80 -2.85
C ARG A 86 -37.82 17.15 -3.51
N LYS A 87 -37.51 18.18 -2.70
CA LYS A 87 -37.10 19.50 -3.20
C LYS A 87 -35.79 19.45 -3.99
N ALA A 88 -34.79 18.75 -3.46
CA ALA A 88 -33.51 18.54 -4.11
C ALA A 88 -33.67 17.86 -5.47
N MET A 89 -34.58 16.88 -5.57
CA MET A 89 -34.80 16.14 -6.82
C MET A 89 -35.39 17.01 -7.93
N ILE A 90 -36.33 17.90 -7.59
CA ILE A 90 -36.88 18.89 -8.54
C ILE A 90 -35.76 19.81 -9.04
N GLN A 91 -34.96 20.34 -8.12
CA GLN A 91 -33.83 21.22 -8.44
C GLN A 91 -32.81 20.51 -9.34
N ALA A 92 -32.43 19.28 -9.00
CA ALA A 92 -31.46 18.48 -9.73
C ALA A 92 -31.92 18.17 -11.16
N ILE A 93 -33.16 17.71 -11.32
CA ILE A 93 -33.73 17.39 -12.64
C ILE A 93 -33.86 18.66 -13.48
N ARG A 94 -34.24 19.79 -12.89
CA ARG A 94 -34.27 21.08 -13.58
C ARG A 94 -32.90 21.46 -14.15
N MET A 95 -31.83 21.28 -13.36
CA MET A 95 -30.46 21.62 -13.72
C MET A 95 -29.79 20.60 -14.67
N SER A 96 -30.33 19.39 -14.81
CA SER A 96 -29.77 18.33 -15.67
C SER A 96 -29.88 18.63 -17.17
N SER A 97 -29.02 17.99 -17.99
CA SER A 97 -29.14 18.02 -19.46
C SER A 97 -30.28 17.14 -19.97
N ALA A 98 -30.90 17.53 -21.08
CA ALA A 98 -31.94 16.73 -21.72
C ALA A 98 -31.36 15.43 -22.30
N GLY A 99 -32.05 14.31 -22.12
CA GLY A 99 -31.67 12.98 -22.61
C GLY A 99 -30.43 12.36 -21.97
N ASP A 100 -29.92 12.93 -20.87
CA ASP A 100 -28.74 12.38 -20.18
C ASP A 100 -29.16 11.38 -19.09
N ASP A 101 -29.34 10.13 -19.52
CA ASP A 101 -29.79 9.05 -18.63
C ASP A 101 -28.80 8.72 -17.51
N LYS A 102 -27.49 8.98 -17.71
CA LYS A 102 -26.47 8.76 -16.67
C LYS A 102 -26.65 9.74 -15.51
N ILE A 103 -26.83 11.02 -15.84
CA ILE A 103 -27.11 12.05 -14.84
C ILE A 103 -28.44 11.77 -14.14
N TYR A 104 -29.47 11.42 -14.92
CA TYR A 104 -30.79 11.09 -14.39
C TYR A 104 -30.74 9.89 -13.42
N GLU A 105 -30.02 8.83 -13.79
CA GLU A 105 -29.82 7.66 -12.95
C GLU A 105 -29.10 8.03 -11.64
N LEU A 106 -28.02 8.81 -11.70
CA LEU A 106 -27.31 9.25 -10.50
C LEU A 106 -28.23 10.02 -9.55
N ILE A 107 -29.03 10.95 -10.08
CA ILE A 107 -30.01 11.73 -9.31
C ILE A 107 -30.98 10.79 -8.60
N CYS A 108 -31.56 9.82 -9.33
CA CYS A 108 -32.50 8.86 -8.77
C CYS A 108 -31.85 8.00 -7.68
N LEU A 109 -30.63 7.51 -7.88
CA LEU A 109 -29.93 6.66 -6.91
C LEU A 109 -29.59 7.41 -5.61
N LEU A 110 -29.15 8.68 -5.72
CA LEU A 110 -28.87 9.52 -4.55
C LEU A 110 -30.17 9.94 -3.83
N ALA A 111 -31.24 10.21 -4.59
CA ALA A 111 -32.56 10.51 -4.03
C ALA A 111 -33.11 9.32 -3.23
N LYS A 112 -33.03 8.10 -3.78
CA LYS A 112 -33.46 6.88 -3.09
C LYS A 112 -32.75 6.66 -1.75
N LYS A 113 -31.52 7.18 -1.59
CA LYS A 113 -30.74 7.10 -0.33
C LYS A 113 -30.89 8.34 0.55
N ASN A 114 -31.74 9.31 0.19
CA ASN A 114 -31.88 10.61 0.84
C ASN A 114 -30.54 11.36 0.98
N LYS A 115 -29.68 11.31 -0.04
CA LYS A 115 -28.34 11.95 -0.06
C LYS A 115 -28.21 13.09 -1.07
N LEU A 116 -29.24 13.36 -1.86
CA LEU A 116 -29.20 14.32 -2.95
C LEU A 116 -29.10 15.78 -2.48
N GLU A 117 -29.71 16.09 -1.32
CA GLU A 117 -29.85 17.46 -0.79
C GLU A 117 -28.52 18.24 -0.80
N ARG A 118 -27.46 17.64 -0.24
CA ARG A 118 -26.13 18.23 -0.12
C ARG A 118 -25.62 18.79 -1.45
N TYR A 119 -25.87 18.10 -2.56
CA TYR A 119 -25.31 18.47 -3.86
C TYR A 119 -26.09 19.60 -4.54
N THR A 120 -27.35 19.78 -4.17
CA THR A 120 -28.25 20.78 -4.75
C THR A 120 -28.19 22.14 -4.06
N GLN A 121 -27.54 22.23 -2.89
CA GLN A 121 -27.33 23.50 -2.18
C GLN A 121 -26.18 24.31 -2.78
N ILE A 122 -26.24 25.64 -2.60
CA ILE A 122 -25.14 26.56 -2.96
C ILE A 122 -24.04 26.41 -1.92
N THR A 123 -22.80 26.25 -2.38
CA THR A 123 -21.61 26.13 -1.53
C THR A 123 -20.59 27.20 -1.90
N LYS A 124 -19.89 27.75 -0.90
CA LYS A 124 -18.77 28.66 -1.14
C LYS A 124 -17.55 27.86 -1.58
N VAL A 125 -16.98 28.21 -2.73
CA VAL A 125 -15.80 27.56 -3.30
C VAL A 125 -14.70 28.58 -3.57
N THR A 126 -13.47 28.11 -3.81
CA THR A 126 -12.41 28.95 -4.37
C THR A 126 -12.91 29.58 -5.68
N PRO A 127 -12.72 30.89 -5.92
CA PRO A 127 -13.31 31.57 -7.06
C PRO A 127 -13.02 30.86 -8.38
N LEU A 128 -14.07 30.35 -9.02
CA LEU A 128 -13.99 29.74 -10.35
C LEU A 128 -13.95 30.85 -11.38
N ARG A 129 -12.95 30.81 -12.27
CA ARG A 129 -12.76 31.78 -13.35
C ARG A 129 -13.22 31.19 -14.67
N PHE A 130 -14.23 31.81 -15.28
CA PHE A 130 -14.70 31.44 -16.60
C PHE A 130 -14.34 32.54 -17.60
N THR A 131 -13.52 32.22 -18.58
CA THR A 131 -13.23 33.12 -19.71
C THR A 131 -14.27 32.84 -20.79
N MET A 132 -15.11 33.83 -21.08
CA MET A 132 -16.12 33.75 -22.12
C MET A 132 -15.74 34.66 -23.29
N SER A 133 -15.77 34.10 -24.50
CA SER A 133 -15.55 34.82 -25.74
C SER A 133 -16.90 35.21 -26.35
N ARG A 134 -17.16 36.51 -26.49
CA ARG A 134 -18.35 37.01 -27.20
C ARG A 134 -17.90 37.98 -28.31
N GLY A 135 -17.73 37.45 -29.51
CA GLY A 135 -17.08 38.17 -30.61
C GLY A 135 -15.58 38.31 -30.37
N ASP A 136 -15.00 39.48 -30.63
CA ASP A 136 -13.56 39.78 -30.44
C ASP A 136 -13.19 40.15 -28.98
N GLN A 137 -14.13 40.04 -28.04
CA GLN A 137 -13.90 40.38 -26.63
C GLN A 137 -13.97 39.12 -25.75
N GLU A 138 -12.88 38.87 -25.02
CA GLU A 138 -12.82 37.91 -23.92
C GLU A 138 -13.00 38.66 -22.60
N TYR A 139 -13.94 38.21 -21.77
CA TYR A 139 -14.08 38.67 -20.39
C TYR A 139 -14.06 37.48 -19.43
N THR A 140 -13.51 37.69 -18.24
CA THR A 140 -13.39 36.67 -17.20
C THR A 140 -14.36 36.99 -16.07
N GLU A 141 -15.31 36.08 -15.82
CA GLU A 141 -16.19 36.16 -14.65
C GLU A 141 -15.63 35.32 -13.51
N GLU A 142 -15.74 35.82 -12.27
CA GLU A 142 -15.37 35.10 -11.05
C GLU A 142 -16.63 34.77 -10.25
N HIS A 143 -16.85 33.49 -9.97
CA HIS A 143 -17.98 33.01 -9.16
C HIS A 143 -17.46 32.37 -7.87
N SER A 144 -17.97 32.81 -6.72
CA SER A 144 -17.62 32.28 -5.39
C SER A 144 -18.70 31.37 -4.78
N ASP A 145 -19.89 31.37 -5.37
CA ASP A 145 -21.03 30.52 -5.02
C ASP A 145 -21.24 29.48 -6.13
N TRP A 146 -21.22 28.19 -5.77
CA TRP A 146 -21.28 27.09 -6.74
C TRP A 146 -22.14 25.94 -6.23
N HIS A 147 -22.91 25.33 -7.13
CA HIS A 147 -23.65 24.11 -6.82
C HIS A 147 -22.77 22.89 -7.10
N LEU A 148 -22.51 22.07 -6.08
CA LEU A 148 -21.71 20.84 -6.21
C LEU A 148 -22.28 19.87 -7.24
N ILE A 149 -23.59 19.91 -7.52
CA ILE A 149 -24.22 19.07 -8.53
C ILE A 149 -23.65 19.27 -9.94
N PHE A 150 -23.11 20.46 -10.26
CA PHE A 150 -22.47 20.67 -11.57
C PHE A 150 -21.17 19.88 -11.71
N GLU A 151 -20.39 19.74 -10.64
CA GLU A 151 -19.22 18.85 -10.61
C GLU A 151 -19.64 17.39 -10.77
N LEU A 152 -20.74 16.97 -10.14
CA LEU A 152 -21.30 15.63 -10.32
C LEU A 152 -21.74 15.37 -11.77
N PHE A 153 -22.34 16.37 -12.42
CA PHE A 153 -22.72 16.26 -13.82
C PHE A 153 -21.49 16.17 -14.73
N GLY A 154 -20.44 16.95 -14.44
CA GLY A 154 -19.14 16.84 -15.10
C GLY A 154 -18.56 15.43 -14.99
N LEU A 155 -18.52 14.90 -13.76
CA LEU A 155 -18.08 13.54 -13.45
C LEU A 155 -18.91 12.48 -14.20
N CYS A 156 -20.23 12.60 -14.24
CA CYS A 156 -21.10 11.65 -14.96
C CYS A 156 -20.80 11.59 -16.45
N LYS A 157 -20.39 12.70 -17.07
CA LYS A 157 -20.09 12.73 -18.51
C LYS A 157 -18.89 11.85 -18.85
N THR A 158 -17.89 11.76 -17.98
CA THR A 158 -16.68 10.94 -18.21
C THR A 158 -16.90 9.45 -17.99
N LEU A 159 -17.89 9.09 -17.17
CA LEU A 159 -18.17 7.71 -16.75
C LEU A 159 -19.01 6.90 -17.75
N PRO A 160 -18.69 5.61 -17.94
CA PRO A 160 -19.61 4.61 -18.48
C PRO A 160 -20.89 4.45 -17.63
N PRO A 161 -22.05 4.10 -18.24
CA PRO A 161 -23.33 3.96 -17.50
C PRO A 161 -23.28 2.92 -16.36
N ASP A 162 -22.57 1.82 -16.55
CA ASP A 162 -22.46 0.73 -15.58
C ASP A 162 -21.67 1.10 -14.31
N LEU A 163 -20.90 2.21 -14.34
CA LEU A 163 -20.22 2.76 -13.17
C LEU A 163 -21.09 3.69 -12.34
N ILE A 164 -22.19 4.23 -12.90
CA ILE A 164 -23.05 5.20 -12.20
C ILE A 164 -23.56 4.65 -10.84
N PRO A 165 -23.99 3.38 -10.73
CA PRO A 165 -24.38 2.80 -9.45
C PRO A 165 -23.27 2.79 -8.39
N LEU A 166 -22.04 2.48 -8.78
CA LEU A 166 -20.88 2.45 -7.87
C LEU A 166 -20.54 3.85 -7.37
N ILE A 167 -20.59 4.85 -8.25
CA ILE A 167 -20.34 6.25 -7.87
C ILE A 167 -21.45 6.76 -6.96
N ALA A 168 -22.71 6.41 -7.23
CA ALA A 168 -23.80 6.75 -6.31
C ALA A 168 -23.60 6.14 -4.92
N GLU A 169 -23.10 4.90 -4.84
CA GLU A 169 -22.74 4.26 -3.57
C GLU A 169 -21.60 4.99 -2.84
N LEU A 170 -20.53 5.32 -3.55
CA LEU A 170 -19.42 6.11 -3.01
C LEU A 170 -19.94 7.43 -2.42
N LEU A 171 -20.67 8.20 -3.21
CA LEU A 171 -21.22 9.52 -2.84
C LEU A 171 -22.28 9.47 -1.74
N SER A 172 -22.83 8.28 -1.45
CA SER A 172 -23.78 8.08 -0.36
C SER A 172 -23.11 7.90 1.00
N THR A 173 -21.84 7.49 1.00
CA THR A 173 -21.04 7.23 2.21
C THR A 173 -19.89 8.22 2.39
N ALA A 174 -19.49 8.87 1.30
CA ALA A 174 -18.50 9.94 1.25
C ALA A 174 -19.17 11.33 1.31
N TYR A 175 -18.39 12.34 1.69
CA TYR A 175 -18.83 13.74 1.73
C TYR A 175 -17.82 14.62 0.99
N PRO A 176 -17.62 14.41 -0.33
CA PRO A 176 -16.62 15.14 -1.08
C PRO A 176 -16.94 16.65 -1.15
N SER A 177 -15.88 17.44 -1.24
CA SER A 177 -15.89 18.84 -1.66
C SER A 177 -15.87 18.96 -3.20
N ALA A 178 -15.96 20.19 -3.72
CA ALA A 178 -15.78 20.43 -5.17
C ALA A 178 -14.40 19.96 -5.66
N GLU A 179 -13.36 20.21 -4.88
CA GLU A 179 -11.98 19.79 -5.19
C GLU A 179 -11.88 18.25 -5.23
N ASP A 180 -12.50 17.55 -4.27
CA ASP A 180 -12.50 16.08 -4.24
C ASP A 180 -13.21 15.49 -5.47
N LEU A 181 -14.32 16.10 -5.92
CA LEU A 181 -15.02 15.67 -7.13
C LEU A 181 -14.18 15.91 -8.39
N GLN A 182 -13.46 17.03 -8.46
CA GLN A 182 -12.54 17.31 -9.57
C GLN A 182 -11.36 16.33 -9.59
N LEU A 183 -10.82 15.96 -8.42
CA LEU A 183 -9.78 14.93 -8.30
C LEU A 183 -10.29 13.56 -8.76
N LEU A 184 -11.53 13.19 -8.39
CA LEU A 184 -12.17 11.97 -8.88
C LEU A 184 -12.38 11.99 -10.39
N ASP A 185 -12.83 13.11 -10.96
CA ASP A 185 -13.00 13.23 -12.42
C ASP A 185 -11.67 13.09 -13.15
N ASN A 186 -10.61 13.74 -12.64
CA ASN A 186 -9.25 13.59 -13.17
C ASN A 186 -8.75 12.13 -13.06
N PHE A 187 -9.05 11.46 -11.95
CA PHE A 187 -8.75 10.05 -11.77
C PHE A 187 -9.44 9.17 -12.81
N PHE A 188 -10.75 9.35 -13.05
CA PHE A 188 -11.46 8.55 -14.05
C PHE A 188 -11.02 8.88 -15.48
N LYS A 189 -10.68 10.13 -15.79
CA LYS A 189 -10.05 10.51 -17.06
C LYS A 189 -8.72 9.78 -17.26
N PHE A 190 -7.88 9.73 -16.22
CA PHE A 190 -6.64 8.95 -16.25
C PHE A 190 -6.93 7.46 -16.48
N MET A 191 -7.86 6.86 -15.71
CA MET A 191 -8.24 5.45 -15.87
C MET A 191 -8.78 5.14 -17.28
N LYS A 192 -9.49 6.09 -17.89
CA LYS A 192 -9.95 6.01 -19.29
C LYS A 192 -8.78 6.07 -20.27
N GLN A 193 -7.81 6.95 -20.03
CA GLN A 193 -6.62 7.10 -20.88
C GLN A 193 -5.78 5.82 -20.91
N VAL A 194 -5.73 5.08 -19.80
CA VAL A 194 -4.99 3.81 -19.70
C VAL A 194 -5.85 2.57 -19.99
N ASP A 195 -7.09 2.75 -20.48
CA ASP A 195 -8.06 1.69 -20.82
C ASP A 195 -8.42 0.75 -19.64
N LEU A 196 -8.48 1.31 -18.43
CA LEU A 196 -8.83 0.60 -17.19
C LEU A 196 -10.11 1.10 -16.52
N LEU A 197 -10.86 2.00 -17.17
CA LEU A 197 -12.15 2.49 -16.68
C LEU A 197 -13.25 1.43 -16.88
N ARG A 198 -13.19 0.35 -16.10
CA ARG A 198 -14.09 -0.80 -16.15
C ARG A 198 -14.67 -1.10 -14.77
N LYS A 199 -15.91 -1.61 -14.73
CA LYS A 199 -16.63 -1.89 -13.49
C LYS A 199 -15.87 -2.78 -12.51
N ASP A 200 -15.30 -3.88 -12.97
CA ASP A 200 -14.56 -4.83 -12.15
C ASP A 200 -13.34 -4.22 -11.44
N ILE A 201 -12.65 -3.29 -12.11
CA ILE A 201 -11.47 -2.60 -11.56
C ILE A 201 -11.89 -1.50 -10.59
N ILE A 202 -12.84 -0.66 -11.00
CA ILE A 202 -13.29 0.48 -10.19
C ILE A 202 -13.98 0.01 -8.91
N GLU A 203 -14.76 -1.07 -8.97
CA GLU A 203 -15.38 -1.68 -7.80
C GLU A 203 -14.33 -2.12 -6.77
N ALA A 204 -13.23 -2.74 -7.21
CA ALA A 204 -12.12 -3.12 -6.32
C ALA A 204 -11.38 -1.91 -5.71
N MET A 205 -11.41 -0.75 -6.39
CA MET A 205 -10.80 0.50 -5.91
C MET A 205 -11.74 1.34 -5.04
N LEU A 206 -13.05 1.06 -5.05
CA LEU A 206 -14.08 1.93 -4.46
C LEU A 206 -13.79 2.40 -3.03
N PRO A 207 -13.31 1.54 -2.09
CA PRO A 207 -12.99 1.97 -0.73
C PRO A 207 -11.87 3.03 -0.65
N LYS A 208 -10.93 3.01 -1.61
CA LYS A 208 -9.77 3.92 -1.69
C LYS A 208 -10.14 5.26 -2.31
N LEU A 209 -11.23 5.33 -3.08
CA LEU A 209 -11.71 6.55 -3.73
C LEU A 209 -12.44 7.52 -2.77
N LYS A 210 -12.71 7.08 -1.53
CA LYS A 210 -13.51 7.84 -0.55
C LYS A 210 -12.76 9.03 0.04
N TYR A 211 -11.45 8.91 0.22
CA TYR A 211 -10.63 9.89 0.94
C TYR A 211 -9.51 10.38 0.03
N LYS A 212 -9.29 11.70 0.00
CA LYS A 212 -8.25 12.33 -0.82
C LYS A 212 -6.86 11.69 -0.62
N SER A 213 -6.46 11.46 0.64
CA SER A 213 -5.15 10.85 0.94
C SER A 213 -4.98 9.43 0.38
N GLU A 214 -6.04 8.64 0.34
CA GLU A 214 -6.01 7.28 -0.20
C GLU A 214 -6.05 7.30 -1.74
N LEU A 215 -6.80 8.25 -2.32
CA LEU A 215 -6.81 8.50 -3.76
C LEU A 215 -5.43 8.95 -4.26
N ASP A 216 -4.76 9.86 -3.55
CA ASP A 216 -3.41 10.34 -3.90
C ASP A 216 -2.39 9.19 -3.85
N LYS A 217 -2.42 8.36 -2.79
CA LYS A 217 -1.58 7.15 -2.70
C LYS A 217 -1.85 6.18 -3.85
N LEU A 218 -3.13 5.98 -4.20
CA LEU A 218 -3.52 5.13 -5.31
C LEU A 218 -2.99 5.69 -6.64
N GLN A 219 -3.15 6.99 -6.90
CA GLN A 219 -2.64 7.62 -8.11
C GLN A 219 -1.11 7.49 -8.25
N LEU A 220 -0.36 7.73 -7.16
CA LEU A 220 1.09 7.54 -7.14
C LEU A 220 1.48 6.09 -7.45
N PHE A 221 0.74 5.13 -6.88
CA PHE A 221 0.96 3.71 -7.15
C PHE A 221 0.65 3.33 -8.60
N LEU A 222 -0.46 3.80 -9.16
CA LEU A 222 -0.82 3.55 -10.55
C LEU A 222 0.20 4.18 -11.51
N SER A 223 0.69 5.38 -11.20
CA SER A 223 1.77 6.04 -11.94
C SER A 223 3.07 5.24 -11.90
N TYR A 224 3.42 4.68 -10.73
CA TYR A 224 4.55 3.75 -10.60
C TYR A 224 4.36 2.52 -11.49
N LEU A 225 3.22 1.83 -11.40
CA LEU A 225 2.96 0.66 -12.24
C LEU A 225 2.99 1.00 -13.73
N GLN A 226 2.48 2.17 -14.12
CA GLN A 226 2.54 2.64 -15.50
C GLN A 226 3.98 2.84 -15.95
N SER A 227 4.81 3.52 -15.15
CA SER A 227 6.23 3.73 -15.47
C SER A 227 7.03 2.44 -15.61
N GLN A 228 6.60 1.37 -14.92
CA GLN A 228 7.25 0.07 -14.95
C GLN A 228 6.68 -0.87 -16.01
N ASP A 229 5.67 -0.44 -16.77
CA ASP A 229 4.91 -1.26 -17.73
C ASP A 229 4.24 -2.48 -17.06
N LEU A 230 3.67 -2.25 -15.88
CA LEU A 230 3.00 -3.25 -15.03
C LEU A 230 1.52 -2.91 -14.75
N LEU A 231 1.00 -1.83 -15.35
CA LEU A 231 -0.36 -1.36 -15.15
C LEU A 231 -1.36 -2.23 -15.93
N LEU A 232 -1.60 -3.44 -15.43
CA LEU A 232 -2.48 -4.44 -16.04
C LEU A 232 -3.66 -4.77 -15.10
N PRO A 233 -4.86 -5.09 -15.62
CA PRO A 233 -6.02 -5.43 -14.80
C PRO A 233 -5.77 -6.56 -13.79
N GLY A 234 -5.08 -7.61 -14.23
CA GLY A 234 -4.77 -8.77 -13.38
C GLY A 234 -3.80 -8.43 -12.25
N VAL A 235 -2.84 -7.53 -12.51
CA VAL A 235 -1.91 -7.03 -11.49
C VAL A 235 -2.67 -6.22 -10.45
N LEU A 236 -3.48 -5.25 -10.89
CA LEU A 236 -4.27 -4.38 -10.01
C LEU A 236 -5.19 -5.17 -9.08
N LYS A 237 -5.92 -6.15 -9.62
CA LYS A 237 -6.85 -6.97 -8.83
C LYS A 237 -6.15 -7.70 -7.68
N ARG A 238 -4.88 -8.10 -7.86
CA ARG A 238 -4.09 -8.78 -6.82
C ARG A 238 -3.43 -7.81 -5.84
N THR A 239 -3.05 -6.60 -6.29
CA THR A 239 -2.35 -5.62 -5.45
C THR A 239 -3.29 -4.80 -4.57
N LEU A 240 -4.46 -4.43 -5.08
CA LEU A 240 -5.37 -3.49 -4.38
C LEU A 240 -5.70 -3.90 -2.95
N PRO A 241 -6.00 -5.18 -2.65
CA PRO A 241 -6.29 -5.61 -1.27
C PRO A 241 -5.11 -5.47 -0.30
N LEU A 242 -3.88 -5.33 -0.80
CA LEU A 242 -2.64 -5.31 0.00
C LEU A 242 -2.06 -3.90 0.19
N LEU A 243 -2.63 -2.89 -0.47
CA LEU A 243 -2.05 -1.53 -0.53
C LEU A 243 -2.00 -0.80 0.81
N GLU A 244 -2.95 -1.07 1.73
CA GLU A 244 -3.09 -0.28 2.97
C GLU A 244 -1.86 -0.36 3.88
N THR A 245 -1.15 -1.48 3.86
CA THR A 245 -0.07 -1.75 4.83
C THR A 245 1.27 -2.09 4.19
N ASN A 246 1.35 -2.30 2.86
CA ASN A 246 2.54 -2.92 2.25
C ASN A 246 3.04 -2.20 0.98
N LEU A 247 2.80 -0.89 0.80
CA LEU A 247 3.13 -0.21 -0.47
C LEU A 247 4.60 -0.41 -0.88
N ASP A 248 5.54 -0.20 0.03
CA ASP A 248 6.97 -0.33 -0.28
C ASP A 248 7.38 -1.79 -0.51
N THR A 249 6.83 -2.72 0.27
CA THR A 249 7.02 -4.16 0.05
C THR A 249 6.49 -4.61 -1.31
N ILE A 250 5.34 -4.07 -1.75
CA ILE A 250 4.76 -4.34 -3.07
C ILE A 250 5.67 -3.79 -4.17
N LYS A 251 6.22 -2.58 -4.02
CA LYS A 251 7.21 -2.04 -4.97
C LYS A 251 8.46 -2.90 -5.03
N THR A 252 8.99 -3.33 -3.88
CA THR A 252 10.14 -4.24 -3.80
C THR A 252 9.85 -5.56 -4.51
N PHE A 253 8.66 -6.13 -4.30
CA PHE A 253 8.21 -7.32 -5.02
C PHE A 253 8.22 -7.09 -6.54
N PHE A 254 7.61 -6.00 -7.02
CA PHE A 254 7.58 -5.70 -8.45
C PHE A 254 8.95 -5.48 -9.05
N ASN A 255 9.88 -4.84 -8.33
CA ASN A 255 11.25 -4.66 -8.79
C ASN A 255 11.99 -6.00 -8.91
N ILE A 256 11.79 -6.92 -7.96
CA ILE A 256 12.44 -8.23 -7.93
C ILE A 256 11.89 -9.16 -9.01
N TYR A 257 10.57 -9.16 -9.21
CA TYR A 257 9.88 -10.08 -10.11
C TYR A 257 9.47 -9.44 -11.44
N GLN A 258 10.01 -8.26 -11.77
CA GLN A 258 9.57 -7.47 -12.92
C GLN A 258 9.53 -8.27 -14.22
N ASP A 259 10.60 -8.99 -14.53
CA ASP A 259 10.73 -9.73 -15.79
C ASP A 259 9.74 -10.90 -15.87
N GLU A 260 9.56 -11.61 -14.75
CA GLU A 260 8.61 -12.72 -14.64
C GLU A 260 7.16 -12.24 -14.76
N ILE A 261 6.85 -11.05 -14.25
CA ILE A 261 5.51 -10.46 -14.33
C ILE A 261 5.24 -9.92 -15.73
N LYS A 262 6.27 -9.39 -16.42
CA LYS A 262 6.16 -8.98 -17.82
C LYS A 262 5.92 -10.17 -18.74
N ALA A 263 6.58 -11.30 -18.48
CA ALA A 263 6.37 -12.53 -19.23
C ALA A 263 4.95 -13.14 -18.99
N VAL A 264 4.17 -13.27 -20.07
CA VAL A 264 2.77 -13.76 -20.00
C VAL A 264 2.68 -15.17 -19.40
N SER A 265 3.67 -16.02 -19.66
CA SER A 265 3.71 -17.42 -19.21
C SER A 265 3.85 -17.57 -17.69
N SER A 266 4.61 -16.69 -17.03
CA SER A 266 4.91 -16.78 -15.58
C SER A 266 4.12 -15.78 -14.75
N ARG A 267 3.52 -14.75 -15.36
CA ARG A 267 2.85 -13.66 -14.63
C ARG A 267 1.87 -14.11 -13.56
N GLN A 268 0.98 -15.05 -13.89
CA GLN A 268 -0.08 -15.46 -12.97
C GLN A 268 0.51 -16.19 -11.74
N GLU A 269 1.43 -17.12 -11.97
CA GLU A 269 2.14 -17.85 -10.92
C GLU A 269 2.97 -16.91 -10.05
N THR A 270 3.68 -15.97 -10.66
CA THR A 270 4.48 -14.99 -9.92
C THR A 270 3.59 -14.08 -9.07
N LEU A 271 2.46 -13.58 -9.60
CA LEU A 271 1.52 -12.77 -8.82
C LEU A 271 0.88 -13.53 -7.64
N GLU A 272 0.78 -14.85 -7.69
CA GLU A 272 0.31 -15.66 -6.56
C GLU A 272 1.27 -15.64 -5.37
N LYS A 273 2.57 -15.38 -5.62
CA LYS A 273 3.59 -15.22 -4.57
C LYS A 273 3.42 -13.91 -3.79
N LEU A 274 2.76 -12.89 -4.35
CA LEU A 274 2.70 -11.53 -3.80
C LEU A 274 2.15 -11.49 -2.36
N ALA A 275 1.03 -12.17 -2.10
CA ALA A 275 0.41 -12.14 -0.77
C ALA A 275 1.33 -12.77 0.29
N LEU A 276 1.94 -13.91 -0.04
CA LEU A 276 2.89 -14.58 0.85
C LEU A 276 4.18 -13.76 1.02
N PHE A 277 4.68 -13.12 -0.05
CA PHE A 277 5.82 -12.21 0.02
C PHE A 277 5.55 -11.06 0.99
N CYS A 278 4.41 -10.39 0.88
CA CYS A 278 4.01 -9.34 1.82
C CYS A 278 3.89 -9.88 3.25
N GLN A 279 3.33 -11.08 3.44
CA GLN A 279 3.21 -11.69 4.76
C GLN A 279 4.58 -11.98 5.39
N LEU A 280 5.53 -12.54 4.64
CA LEU A 280 6.85 -12.91 5.15
C LEU A 280 7.80 -11.71 5.32
N SER A 281 7.54 -10.60 4.63
CA SER A 281 8.23 -9.33 4.86
C SER A 281 7.77 -8.60 6.12
N ARG A 282 6.67 -9.04 6.76
CA ARG A 282 6.22 -8.45 8.02
C ARG A 282 7.12 -8.90 9.16
N ARG A 283 7.39 -7.95 10.04
CA ARG A 283 8.21 -8.14 11.23
C ARG A 283 7.42 -8.78 12.37
N ASP A 284 8.12 -9.53 13.20
CA ASP A 284 7.59 -10.01 14.48
C ASP A 284 7.39 -8.85 15.49
N MET A 285 6.31 -8.92 16.27
CA MET A 285 5.87 -7.85 17.18
C MET A 285 6.84 -7.60 18.36
N GLU A 286 7.74 -8.53 18.66
CA GLU A 286 8.67 -8.45 19.80
C GLU A 286 10.06 -7.92 19.44
N SER A 287 10.29 -7.53 18.19
CA SER A 287 11.61 -7.09 17.74
C SER A 287 11.84 -5.61 18.04
N TYR A 288 13.04 -5.29 18.56
CA TYR A 288 13.42 -3.95 18.99
C TYR A 288 14.12 -3.10 17.92
N ASP A 289 14.74 -3.68 16.88
CA ASP A 289 15.35 -3.02 15.70
C ASP A 289 14.50 -1.89 15.05
N ASP A 290 15.11 -1.10 14.17
CA ASP A 290 14.39 -0.09 13.40
C ASP A 290 13.60 -0.73 12.24
N ILE A 291 12.49 -0.10 11.83
CA ILE A 291 11.69 -0.59 10.70
C ILE A 291 12.39 -0.21 9.39
N GLU A 292 12.79 -1.21 8.62
CA GLU A 292 13.41 -1.00 7.31
C GLU A 292 12.50 -1.52 6.19
N PRO A 293 11.89 -0.63 5.38
CA PRO A 293 11.00 -1.02 4.29
C PRO A 293 11.70 -1.81 3.18
N ALA A 294 13.03 -1.72 3.06
CA ALA A 294 13.80 -2.50 2.09
C ALA A 294 13.95 -3.99 2.46
N ASN A 295 13.58 -4.41 3.68
CA ASN A 295 13.69 -5.81 4.10
C ASN A 295 12.82 -6.74 3.23
N THR A 296 13.50 -7.61 2.47
CA THR A 296 12.84 -8.71 1.75
C THR A 296 12.50 -9.85 2.72
N PRO A 297 11.65 -10.81 2.32
CA PRO A 297 11.34 -11.98 3.14
C PRO A 297 12.57 -12.77 3.61
N LEU A 298 13.63 -12.80 2.79
CA LEU A 298 14.89 -13.46 3.17
C LEU A 298 15.58 -12.72 4.31
N HIS A 299 15.67 -11.39 4.25
CA HIS A 299 16.28 -10.59 5.31
C HIS A 299 15.48 -10.73 6.62
N GLN A 300 14.14 -10.62 6.52
CA GLN A 300 13.28 -10.69 7.69
C GLN A 300 13.36 -12.04 8.39
N ALA A 301 13.40 -13.14 7.62
CA ALA A 301 13.56 -14.48 8.20
C ALA A 301 14.88 -14.67 8.96
N ILE A 302 15.97 -14.06 8.52
CA ILE A 302 17.26 -14.12 9.23
C ILE A 302 17.23 -13.24 10.49
N ILE A 303 16.68 -12.02 10.39
CA ILE A 303 16.53 -11.10 11.52
C ILE A 303 15.74 -11.75 12.66
N ASP A 304 14.64 -12.44 12.32
CA ASP A 304 13.76 -13.12 13.27
C ASP A 304 14.27 -14.53 13.65
N ARG A 305 15.40 -14.98 13.08
CA ARG A 305 15.95 -16.34 13.25
C ARG A 305 14.92 -17.43 12.97
N ASN A 306 14.05 -17.18 12.00
CA ASN A 306 12.93 -18.03 11.64
C ASN A 306 13.27 -18.86 10.40
N HIS A 307 13.93 -19.99 10.61
CA HIS A 307 14.29 -20.91 9.53
C HIS A 307 13.07 -21.47 8.78
N TYR A 308 11.89 -21.51 9.40
CA TYR A 308 10.66 -21.90 8.71
C TYR A 308 10.30 -20.86 7.64
N ASN A 309 10.21 -19.59 8.01
CA ASN A 309 9.96 -18.50 7.06
C ASN A 309 11.07 -18.40 6.00
N LEU A 310 12.33 -18.64 6.38
CA LEU A 310 13.46 -18.68 5.45
C LEU A 310 13.22 -19.72 4.35
N ASN A 311 12.78 -20.93 4.71
CA ASN A 311 12.49 -21.99 3.75
C ASN A 311 11.38 -21.59 2.76
N TYR A 312 10.30 -20.94 3.22
CA TYR A 312 9.25 -20.43 2.32
C TYR A 312 9.78 -19.32 1.41
N ALA A 313 10.59 -18.40 1.93
CA ALA A 313 11.20 -17.34 1.16
C ALA A 313 12.19 -17.88 0.10
N LEU A 314 12.96 -18.92 0.42
CA LEU A 314 13.87 -19.58 -0.53
C LEU A 314 13.13 -20.33 -1.63
N ARG A 315 11.95 -20.91 -1.35
CA ARG A 315 11.11 -21.59 -2.37
C ARG A 315 10.58 -20.63 -3.42
N MET A 316 10.32 -19.37 -3.07
CA MET A 316 9.88 -18.35 -4.01
C MET A 316 11.05 -17.59 -4.67
N ALA A 317 12.28 -17.79 -4.19
CA ALA A 317 13.42 -16.96 -4.59
C ALA A 317 13.84 -17.16 -6.05
N ASN A 318 14.05 -16.03 -6.72
CA ASN A 318 14.81 -15.92 -7.96
C ASN A 318 16.19 -15.28 -7.68
N SER A 319 17.03 -15.15 -8.70
CA SER A 319 18.36 -14.55 -8.56
C SER A 319 18.30 -13.09 -8.06
N LYS A 320 17.31 -12.31 -8.52
CA LYS A 320 17.09 -10.93 -8.07
C LYS A 320 16.75 -10.84 -6.59
N LEU A 321 15.96 -11.78 -6.04
CA LEU A 321 15.63 -11.80 -4.61
C LEU A 321 16.85 -12.14 -3.75
N LEU A 322 17.68 -13.10 -4.20
CA LEU A 322 18.90 -13.50 -3.49
C LEU A 322 19.96 -12.39 -3.47
N LEU A 323 20.01 -11.57 -4.52
CA LEU A 323 20.93 -10.46 -4.67
C LEU A 323 20.35 -9.11 -4.21
N ALA A 324 19.06 -9.05 -3.86
CA ALA A 324 18.46 -7.86 -3.29
C ALA A 324 19.15 -7.50 -1.98
N THR A 325 19.33 -6.20 -1.74
CA THR A 325 20.04 -5.71 -0.56
C THR A 325 19.14 -4.93 0.38
N SER A 326 19.39 -5.09 1.68
CA SER A 326 18.87 -4.22 2.75
C SER A 326 20.04 -3.74 3.61
N PHE A 327 20.14 -2.42 3.84
CA PHE A 327 21.35 -1.78 4.38
C PHE A 327 22.65 -2.25 3.69
N SER A 328 22.59 -2.43 2.36
CA SER A 328 23.67 -2.97 1.53
C SER A 328 24.14 -4.40 1.85
N ASN A 329 23.39 -5.15 2.65
CA ASN A 329 23.64 -6.57 2.85
C ASN A 329 22.71 -7.36 1.93
N THR A 330 23.23 -8.36 1.22
CA THR A 330 22.38 -9.44 0.72
C THR A 330 21.97 -10.34 1.87
N ALA A 331 20.96 -11.19 1.65
CA ALA A 331 20.55 -12.18 2.65
C ALA A 331 21.72 -13.10 3.09
N LEU A 332 22.59 -13.52 2.15
CA LEU A 332 23.76 -14.33 2.47
C LEU A 332 24.74 -13.59 3.38
N ILE A 333 25.07 -12.34 3.05
CA ILE A 333 25.98 -11.53 3.86
C ILE A 333 25.38 -11.29 5.25
N LEU A 334 24.08 -10.98 5.32
CA LEU A 334 23.39 -10.78 6.59
C LEU A 334 23.45 -12.04 7.45
N ALA A 335 23.17 -13.22 6.90
CA ALA A 335 23.26 -14.48 7.64
C ALA A 335 24.68 -14.73 8.18
N CYS A 336 25.72 -14.54 7.37
CA CYS A 336 27.12 -14.65 7.82
C CYS A 336 27.47 -13.61 8.89
N LYS A 337 27.07 -12.35 8.70
CA LYS A 337 27.31 -11.24 9.64
C LYS A 337 26.62 -11.46 10.98
N LEU A 338 25.42 -12.06 10.97
CA LEU A 338 24.68 -12.43 12.18
C LEU A 338 25.15 -13.74 12.81
N ALA A 339 26.20 -14.36 12.28
CA ALA A 339 26.71 -15.68 12.67
C ALA A 339 25.65 -16.81 12.57
N ASP A 340 24.64 -16.66 11.73
CA ASP A 340 23.66 -17.70 11.42
C ASP A 340 24.19 -18.60 10.30
N LYS A 341 25.10 -19.49 10.69
CA LYS A 341 25.77 -20.42 9.79
C LYS A 341 24.78 -21.30 9.00
N GLU A 342 23.70 -21.73 9.64
CA GLU A 342 22.74 -22.65 9.04
C GLU A 342 21.89 -21.93 7.97
N ALA A 343 21.41 -20.72 8.27
CA ALA A 343 20.74 -19.90 7.26
C ALA A 343 21.68 -19.56 6.09
N ALA A 344 22.95 -19.22 6.37
CA ALA A 344 23.93 -18.92 5.34
C ALA A 344 24.13 -20.10 4.37
N LYS A 345 24.22 -21.33 4.88
CA LYS A 345 24.32 -22.55 4.05
C LYS A 345 23.08 -22.76 3.18
N GLN A 346 21.88 -22.62 3.73
CA GLN A 346 20.63 -22.77 2.95
C GLN A 346 20.53 -21.74 1.82
N ILE A 347 20.91 -20.49 2.10
CA ILE A 347 20.94 -19.40 1.11
C ILE A 347 22.01 -19.68 0.04
N LEU A 348 23.20 -20.10 0.44
CA LEU A 348 24.30 -20.43 -0.48
C LEU A 348 23.93 -21.56 -1.42
N GLN A 349 23.31 -22.64 -0.92
CA GLN A 349 22.79 -23.71 -1.76
C GLN A 349 21.80 -23.19 -2.80
N LYS A 350 20.86 -22.31 -2.39
CA LYS A 350 19.91 -21.72 -3.33
C LYS A 350 20.57 -20.79 -4.36
N MET A 351 21.59 -20.05 -3.95
CA MET A 351 22.40 -19.23 -4.86
C MET A 351 23.16 -20.07 -5.89
N LEU A 352 23.70 -21.23 -5.50
CA LEU A 352 24.34 -22.17 -6.40
C LEU A 352 23.37 -22.75 -7.43
N GLU A 353 22.18 -23.18 -6.99
CA GLU A 353 21.11 -23.68 -7.88
C GLU A 353 20.72 -22.66 -8.96
N LEU A 354 20.76 -21.36 -8.61
CA LEU A 354 20.37 -20.26 -9.49
C LEU A 354 21.58 -19.52 -10.08
N HIS A 355 22.79 -20.06 -9.96
CA HIS A 355 24.04 -19.49 -10.48
C HIS A 355 24.26 -18.01 -10.11
N CYS A 356 23.91 -17.63 -8.88
CA CYS A 356 24.06 -16.26 -8.39
C CYS A 356 25.51 -15.97 -7.98
N ASP A 357 25.94 -14.72 -8.14
CA ASP A 357 27.25 -14.27 -7.66
C ASP A 357 27.28 -14.16 -6.13
N VAL A 358 28.22 -14.87 -5.51
CA VAL A 358 28.43 -14.90 -4.05
C VAL A 358 29.38 -13.80 -3.55
N ASN A 359 29.95 -13.00 -4.45
CA ASN A 359 30.98 -12.00 -4.15
C ASN A 359 30.45 -10.60 -3.84
N GLN A 360 29.15 -10.47 -3.59
CA GLN A 360 28.56 -9.22 -3.11
C GLN A 360 29.23 -8.80 -1.80
N ALA A 361 29.35 -7.49 -1.60
CA ALA A 361 30.01 -6.90 -0.44
C ALA A 361 29.07 -5.92 0.27
N ASP A 362 29.18 -5.82 1.59
CA ASP A 362 28.45 -4.84 2.37
C ASP A 362 29.07 -3.42 2.30
N ASN A 363 28.52 -2.49 3.08
CA ASN A 363 29.01 -1.11 3.15
C ASN A 363 30.46 -0.97 3.60
N HIS A 364 31.06 -1.99 4.21
CA HIS A 364 32.47 -2.02 4.59
C HIS A 364 33.31 -2.85 3.62
N GLY A 365 32.78 -3.25 2.46
CA GLY A 365 33.48 -4.10 1.51
C GLY A 365 33.65 -5.54 1.99
N MET A 366 32.98 -5.95 3.07
CA MET A 366 33.06 -7.31 3.58
C MET A 366 32.11 -8.22 2.79
N THR A 367 32.65 -9.30 2.25
CA THR A 367 31.86 -10.35 1.58
C THR A 367 31.43 -11.45 2.56
N ALA A 368 30.57 -12.36 2.11
CA ALA A 368 30.17 -13.53 2.90
C ALA A 368 31.38 -14.36 3.40
N LEU A 369 32.44 -14.47 2.58
CA LEU A 369 33.65 -15.19 2.94
C LEU A 369 34.48 -14.47 4.02
N HIS A 370 34.51 -13.14 4.02
CA HIS A 370 35.17 -12.38 5.08
C HIS A 370 34.51 -12.67 6.44
N TRP A 371 33.18 -12.63 6.49
CA TRP A 371 32.41 -12.92 7.70
C TRP A 371 32.55 -14.38 8.14
N ALA A 372 32.48 -15.34 7.22
CA ALA A 372 32.66 -16.76 7.55
C ALA A 372 34.05 -17.05 8.14
N ARG A 373 35.11 -16.42 7.61
CA ARG A 373 36.48 -16.53 8.13
C ARG A 373 36.64 -15.86 9.50
N PHE A 374 36.01 -14.70 9.71
CA PHE A 374 36.02 -14.03 11.00
C PHE A 374 35.47 -14.93 12.12
N TYR A 375 34.42 -15.70 11.86
CA TYR A 375 33.83 -16.63 12.84
C TYR A 375 34.44 -18.04 12.83
N HIS A 376 35.47 -18.32 12.03
CA HIS A 376 36.05 -19.66 11.86
C HIS A 376 35.01 -20.74 11.47
N PHE A 377 34.07 -20.40 10.58
CA PHE A 377 33.12 -21.36 10.02
C PHE A 377 33.72 -22.09 8.82
N ASP A 378 34.66 -23.01 9.07
CA ASP A 378 35.51 -23.60 8.03
C ASP A 378 34.76 -24.34 6.92
N ASP A 379 33.76 -25.15 7.29
CA ASP A 379 32.88 -25.82 6.33
C ASP A 379 32.12 -24.84 5.45
N LEU A 380 31.59 -23.74 6.01
CA LEU A 380 30.97 -22.67 5.21
C LEU A 380 32.00 -21.96 4.33
N CYS A 381 33.24 -21.77 4.81
CA CYS A 381 34.31 -21.18 4.00
C CYS A 381 34.65 -22.06 2.80
N ILE A 382 34.75 -23.39 2.99
CA ILE A 382 34.99 -24.35 1.92
C ILE A 382 33.84 -24.30 0.91
N GLU A 383 32.59 -24.32 1.39
CA GLU A 383 31.41 -24.24 0.52
C GLU A 383 31.36 -22.92 -0.28
N LEU A 384 31.70 -21.78 0.34
CA LEU A 384 31.77 -20.48 -0.32
C LEU A 384 32.86 -20.43 -1.40
N VAL A 385 34.06 -20.93 -1.10
CA VAL A 385 35.17 -20.98 -2.07
C VAL A 385 34.81 -21.90 -3.24
N ALA A 386 34.21 -23.06 -2.95
CA ALA A 386 33.70 -23.97 -3.99
C ALA A 386 32.60 -23.31 -4.84
N ALA A 387 31.82 -22.39 -4.26
CA ALA A 387 30.83 -21.57 -4.95
C ALA A 387 31.41 -20.37 -5.74
N GLY A 388 32.73 -20.21 -5.77
CA GLY A 388 33.40 -19.14 -6.51
C GLY A 388 33.57 -17.84 -5.71
N ALA A 389 33.56 -17.91 -4.38
CA ALA A 389 33.94 -16.77 -3.55
C ALA A 389 35.43 -16.44 -3.73
N LYS A 390 35.72 -15.16 -3.95
CA LYS A 390 37.05 -14.60 -4.22
C LYS A 390 37.74 -14.22 -2.92
N GLU A 391 38.90 -14.83 -2.68
CA GLU A 391 39.72 -14.59 -1.49
C GLU A 391 40.51 -13.28 -1.56
N GLU A 392 40.73 -12.76 -2.77
CA GLU A 392 41.52 -11.55 -3.04
C GLU A 392 40.77 -10.24 -2.81
N LEU A 393 39.45 -10.28 -2.63
CA LEU A 393 38.65 -9.08 -2.36
C LEU A 393 39.04 -8.46 -1.02
N ILE A 394 39.06 -7.13 -0.98
CA ILE A 394 39.49 -6.35 0.18
C ILE A 394 38.34 -5.53 0.76
N ALA A 395 38.22 -5.55 2.09
CA ALA A 395 37.33 -4.69 2.84
C ALA A 395 37.87 -3.24 2.94
N SER A 396 37.05 -2.33 3.45
CA SER A 396 37.33 -0.90 3.60
C SER A 396 38.54 -0.59 4.48
N ASN A 397 38.92 -1.52 5.35
CA ASN A 397 40.12 -1.46 6.20
C ASN A 397 41.40 -1.97 5.47
N GLY A 398 41.31 -2.30 4.18
CA GLY A 398 42.41 -2.83 3.38
C GLY A 398 42.77 -4.29 3.68
N LYS A 399 41.87 -5.06 4.31
CA LYS A 399 42.09 -6.47 4.68
C LYS A 399 41.24 -7.40 3.83
N ASN A 400 41.81 -8.54 3.44
CA ASN A 400 41.10 -9.60 2.73
C ASN A 400 40.60 -10.70 3.69
N SER A 401 39.87 -11.69 3.19
CA SER A 401 39.31 -12.77 4.01
C SER A 401 40.38 -13.59 4.75
N THR A 402 41.59 -13.73 4.19
CA THR A 402 42.70 -14.44 4.84
C THR A 402 43.22 -13.75 6.10
N TYR A 403 43.15 -12.41 6.15
CA TYR A 403 43.46 -11.67 7.38
C TYR A 403 42.47 -12.03 8.48
N PHE A 404 41.17 -12.08 8.18
CA PHE A 404 40.15 -12.43 9.18
C PHE A 404 40.26 -13.87 9.67
N ALA A 405 40.82 -14.78 8.88
CA ALA A 405 41.12 -16.14 9.34
C ALA A 405 42.31 -16.17 10.34
N LYS A 406 43.36 -15.39 10.05
CA LYS A 406 44.66 -15.46 10.74
C LYS A 406 44.84 -14.45 11.86
N HIS A 407 44.06 -13.39 11.92
CA HIS A 407 44.18 -12.36 12.95
C HIS A 407 43.58 -12.84 14.30
N PRO A 408 44.36 -12.87 15.40
CA PRO A 408 43.80 -13.10 16.72
C PRO A 408 42.97 -11.87 17.13
N PHE A 409 41.64 -11.96 16.99
CA PHE A 409 40.76 -10.88 17.42
C PHE A 409 40.81 -10.73 18.93
N THR A 410 41.29 -9.57 19.39
CA THR A 410 41.40 -9.25 20.80
C THR A 410 40.42 -8.15 21.17
N LEU A 411 40.31 -7.84 22.48
CA LEU A 411 39.53 -6.69 22.94
C LEU A 411 39.96 -5.36 22.27
N THR A 412 41.18 -5.24 21.75
CA THR A 412 41.67 -4.02 21.09
C THR A 412 41.04 -3.76 19.72
N ASP A 413 40.62 -4.81 19.01
CA ASP A 413 39.96 -4.70 17.71
C ASP A 413 38.53 -4.16 17.82
N PHE A 414 37.93 -4.36 18.99
CA PHE A 414 36.59 -3.91 19.34
C PHE A 414 36.60 -2.61 20.16
N ILE A 415 37.72 -1.89 20.26
CA ILE A 415 37.71 -0.57 20.91
C ILE A 415 37.01 0.44 19.98
N ILE A 416 36.12 1.25 20.55
CA ILE A 416 35.48 2.38 19.88
C ILE A 416 36.52 3.50 19.69
N GLU A 417 36.60 4.04 18.47
CA GLU A 417 37.48 5.15 18.11
C GLU A 417 36.99 6.48 18.72
N GLY A 418 37.85 7.20 19.45
CA GLY A 418 37.56 8.51 20.08
C GLY A 418 38.13 8.68 21.49
N GLU A 419 38.32 9.93 21.95
CA GLU A 419 39.04 10.28 23.21
C GLU A 419 38.44 9.70 24.51
N ARG A 420 37.21 9.16 24.47
CA ARG A 420 36.54 8.58 25.66
C ARG A 420 35.80 7.26 25.40
N GLY A 421 35.80 6.73 24.18
CA GLY A 421 35.00 5.54 23.83
C GLY A 421 33.49 5.72 24.06
N GLU A 422 33.00 6.96 24.08
CA GLU A 422 31.58 7.29 24.25
C GLU A 422 30.86 7.19 22.89
N ILE A 423 29.67 6.58 22.90
CA ILE A 423 28.81 6.46 21.72
C ILE A 423 27.90 7.69 21.71
N ILE A 424 28.19 8.65 20.84
CA ILE A 424 27.42 9.90 20.71
C ILE A 424 26.50 9.77 19.49
N GLU A 425 25.21 10.03 19.67
CA GLU A 425 24.20 10.08 18.60
C GLU A 425 24.06 8.79 17.75
N GLY A 426 24.55 7.65 18.23
CA GLY A 426 24.51 6.38 17.49
C GLY A 426 25.52 6.28 16.35
N SER A 427 26.38 7.29 16.18
CA SER A 427 27.52 7.23 15.26
C SER A 427 28.79 6.89 16.05
N PHE A 428 29.37 5.72 15.76
CA PHE A 428 30.66 5.32 16.30
C PHE A 428 31.34 4.42 15.27
N LYS A 429 32.63 4.20 15.46
CA LYS A 429 33.43 3.32 14.61
C LYS A 429 34.34 2.49 15.50
N LEU A 430 34.45 1.20 15.23
CA LEU A 430 35.48 0.39 15.88
C LEU A 430 36.82 0.67 15.22
N ARG A 431 37.91 0.50 15.97
CA ARG A 431 39.28 0.61 15.44
C ARG A 431 39.45 -0.19 14.15
N ASN A 432 38.90 -1.41 14.11
CA ASN A 432 38.68 -2.12 12.87
C ASN A 432 37.28 -1.80 12.33
N CYS A 433 37.21 -0.86 11.39
CA CYS A 433 35.95 -0.33 10.91
C CYS A 433 35.03 -1.36 10.25
N ALA A 434 35.60 -2.39 9.63
CA ALA A 434 34.84 -3.47 8.99
C ALA A 434 34.05 -4.31 10.01
N LEU A 435 34.43 -4.26 11.29
CA LEU A 435 33.73 -4.95 12.37
C LEU A 435 32.65 -4.08 13.03
N THR A 436 32.50 -2.81 12.64
CA THR A 436 31.57 -1.88 13.32
C THR A 436 30.13 -2.39 13.32
N ASP A 437 29.70 -3.04 12.24
CA ASP A 437 28.33 -3.51 12.11
C ASP A 437 27.98 -4.68 13.03
N ILE A 438 28.96 -5.51 13.45
CA ILE A 438 28.67 -6.63 14.36
C ILE A 438 28.05 -6.13 15.66
N ALA A 439 28.42 -4.91 16.04
CA ALA A 439 28.08 -4.31 17.30
C ALA A 439 26.57 -3.99 17.32
N PHE A 440 26.01 -3.48 16.22
CA PHE A 440 24.55 -3.26 16.06
C PHE A 440 23.73 -4.56 16.08
N HIS A 441 24.37 -5.69 15.77
CA HIS A 441 23.73 -6.99 15.62
C HIS A 441 24.10 -7.99 16.71
N ALA A 442 24.76 -7.50 17.75
CA ALA A 442 25.49 -8.34 18.65
C ALA A 442 24.55 -9.26 19.47
N ASP A 443 23.30 -8.84 19.70
CA ASP A 443 22.23 -9.66 20.30
C ASP A 443 21.92 -10.91 19.48
N LYS A 444 21.69 -10.74 18.19
CA LYS A 444 21.44 -11.84 17.26
C LYS A 444 22.66 -12.74 17.17
N ILE A 445 23.86 -12.16 17.08
CA ILE A 445 25.13 -12.90 17.08
C ILE A 445 25.27 -13.74 18.36
N ALA A 446 25.03 -13.19 19.54
CA ALA A 446 25.13 -13.95 20.78
C ALA A 446 24.10 -15.06 20.89
N LEU A 447 22.88 -14.85 20.38
CA LEU A 447 21.87 -15.90 20.35
C LEU A 447 22.23 -17.01 19.34
N ASN A 448 22.82 -16.66 18.19
CA ASN A 448 23.30 -17.62 17.17
C ASN A 448 24.51 -18.42 17.64
N LEU A 449 25.48 -17.75 18.25
CA LEU A 449 26.69 -18.36 18.81
C LEU A 449 26.46 -18.99 20.20
N LYS A 450 25.25 -18.88 20.76
CA LYS A 450 24.87 -19.37 22.10
C LYS A 450 25.72 -18.75 23.23
N LEU A 451 26.14 -17.50 23.07
CA LEU A 451 26.82 -16.69 24.11
C LEU A 451 25.85 -16.17 25.19
N ALA A 452 24.56 -16.16 24.87
CA ALA A 452 23.47 -15.69 25.71
C ALA A 452 22.18 -16.45 25.43
N THR A 453 21.26 -16.42 26.39
CA THR A 453 19.87 -16.87 26.22
C THR A 453 18.96 -15.68 25.88
N SER A 454 17.82 -15.95 25.21
CA SER A 454 16.82 -14.91 24.92
C SER A 454 16.40 -14.15 26.18
N LYS A 455 16.24 -14.85 27.31
CA LYS A 455 15.87 -14.25 28.60
C LYS A 455 16.93 -13.29 29.12
N GLU A 456 18.22 -13.58 28.94
CA GLU A 456 19.30 -12.68 29.35
C GLU A 456 19.33 -11.40 28.50
N VAL A 457 19.12 -11.53 27.19
CA VAL A 457 19.04 -10.38 26.27
C VAL A 457 17.83 -9.50 26.59
N THR A 458 16.65 -10.09 26.74
CA THR A 458 15.42 -9.35 27.09
C THR A 458 15.58 -8.62 28.42
N ARG A 459 16.05 -9.29 29.48
CA ARG A 459 16.29 -8.64 30.79
C ARG A 459 17.30 -7.50 30.70
N LEU A 460 18.34 -7.64 29.87
CA LEU A 460 19.33 -6.58 29.68
C LEU A 460 18.68 -5.32 29.10
N PHE A 461 17.82 -5.46 28.09
CA PHE A 461 17.12 -4.33 27.50
C PHE A 461 16.03 -3.75 28.41
N GLU A 462 15.26 -4.60 29.09
CA GLU A 462 14.25 -4.17 30.05
C GLU A 462 14.84 -3.36 31.21
N SER A 463 16.05 -3.69 31.66
CA SER A 463 16.73 -2.99 32.76
C SER A 463 17.09 -1.53 32.46
N SER A 464 16.93 -1.08 31.21
CA SER A 464 17.20 0.29 30.80
C SER A 464 16.09 0.85 29.91
N GLU A 465 15.30 1.79 30.45
CA GLU A 465 14.25 2.49 29.71
C GLU A 465 14.79 3.11 28.40
N SER A 466 16.01 3.63 28.44
CA SER A 466 16.67 4.21 27.27
C SER A 466 17.05 3.19 26.18
N ALA A 467 17.25 1.92 26.54
CA ALA A 467 17.50 0.82 25.61
C ALA A 467 16.19 0.26 25.02
N GLN A 468 15.08 0.38 25.73
CA GLN A 468 13.77 0.08 25.15
C GLN A 468 13.43 1.03 23.99
N ILE A 469 13.90 2.28 24.08
CA ILE A 469 13.56 3.34 23.12
C ILE A 469 14.62 3.51 22.01
N ARG A 470 15.92 3.36 22.30
CA ARG A 470 17.00 3.66 21.33
C ARG A 470 17.89 2.46 21.02
N SER A 471 18.05 2.16 19.73
CA SER A 471 18.95 1.13 19.20
C SER A 471 20.42 1.33 19.63
N SER A 472 20.89 2.58 19.66
CA SER A 472 22.25 2.92 20.10
C SER A 472 22.55 2.57 21.57
N ASN A 473 21.54 2.64 22.44
CA ASN A 473 21.67 2.27 23.85
C ASN A 473 21.62 0.76 24.06
N ARG A 474 20.78 0.05 23.30
CA ARG A 474 20.80 -1.43 23.25
C ARG A 474 22.16 -1.91 22.82
N PHE A 475 22.69 -1.32 21.76
CA PHE A 475 24.04 -1.57 21.30
C PHE A 475 25.06 -1.40 22.44
N SER A 476 25.08 -0.26 23.14
CA SER A 476 26.07 0.00 24.21
C SER A 476 26.02 -1.04 25.33
N LEU A 477 24.81 -1.36 25.82
CA LEU A 477 24.60 -2.35 26.88
C LEU A 477 25.04 -3.74 26.42
N PHE A 478 24.62 -4.10 25.22
CA PHE A 478 24.94 -5.37 24.62
C PHE A 478 26.45 -5.53 24.43
N PHE A 479 27.06 -4.57 23.75
CA PHE A 479 28.47 -4.56 23.44
C PHE A 479 29.34 -4.69 24.69
N LYS A 480 29.01 -3.97 25.76
CA LYS A 480 29.73 -4.08 27.04
C LYS A 480 29.59 -5.47 27.67
N ALA A 481 28.41 -6.09 27.60
CA ALA A 481 28.12 -7.37 28.24
C ALA A 481 28.72 -8.57 27.51
N TYR A 482 28.76 -8.54 26.17
CA TYR A 482 29.05 -9.73 25.36
C TYR A 482 30.36 -9.66 24.56
N ARG A 483 31.04 -8.50 24.47
CA ARG A 483 32.32 -8.37 23.74
C ARG A 483 33.40 -9.34 24.24
N SER A 484 33.50 -9.55 25.57
CA SER A 484 34.47 -10.49 26.14
C SER A 484 34.11 -11.93 25.80
N ARG A 485 32.82 -12.29 25.95
CA ARG A 485 32.33 -13.62 25.58
C ARG A 485 32.56 -13.94 24.10
N LEU A 486 32.42 -12.95 23.21
CA LEU A 486 32.71 -13.11 21.78
C LEU A 486 34.20 -13.36 21.54
N VAL A 487 35.10 -12.59 22.17
CA VAL A 487 36.54 -12.81 22.08
C VAL A 487 36.92 -14.20 22.61
N ASP A 488 36.42 -14.59 23.78
CA ASP A 488 36.67 -15.92 24.37
C ASP A 488 36.13 -17.04 23.47
N TRP A 489 35.00 -16.81 22.78
CA TRP A 489 34.44 -17.76 21.83
C TRP A 489 35.31 -17.89 20.58
N LEU A 490 35.79 -16.77 20.02
CA LEU A 490 36.67 -16.75 18.85
C LEU A 490 37.99 -17.48 19.14
N ASP A 491 38.58 -17.25 20.32
CA ASP A 491 39.81 -17.93 20.74
C ASP A 491 39.63 -19.45 20.83
N LYS A 492 38.47 -19.89 21.37
CA LYS A 492 38.10 -21.32 21.40
C LYS A 492 37.93 -21.92 20.02
N GLN A 493 37.32 -21.22 19.07
CA GLN A 493 37.19 -21.75 17.71
C GLN A 493 38.56 -21.96 17.06
N ARG A 494 39.47 -20.99 17.23
CA ARG A 494 40.84 -21.11 16.74
C ARG A 494 41.60 -22.27 17.40
N SER A 495 41.42 -22.52 18.69
CA SER A 495 42.08 -23.67 19.33
C SER A 495 41.60 -25.01 18.75
N LEU A 496 40.32 -25.13 18.39
CA LEU A 496 39.78 -26.34 17.76
C LEU A 496 40.33 -26.55 16.33
N GLU A 497 40.67 -25.47 15.62
CA GLU A 497 41.34 -25.51 14.30
C GLU A 497 42.76 -26.11 14.43
N HIS A 498 43.51 -25.71 15.47
CA HIS A 498 44.85 -26.24 15.72
C HIS A 498 44.84 -27.72 16.12
N GLU A 499 43.81 -28.19 16.83
CA GLU A 499 43.68 -29.60 17.21
C GLU A 499 43.20 -30.50 16.06
N SER A 500 42.44 -29.96 15.10
CA SER A 500 41.91 -30.70 13.94
C SER A 500 42.87 -30.77 12.74
N SER A 501 43.97 -30.00 12.76
CA SER A 501 45.04 -30.08 11.77
C SER A 501 46.01 -31.22 12.13
N PRO A 502 46.11 -32.33 11.36
CA PRO A 502 47.05 -33.39 11.69
C PRO A 502 48.49 -32.87 11.61
N SER A 503 49.23 -33.04 12.71
CA SER A 503 50.67 -32.82 12.83
C SER A 503 51.43 -33.41 11.63
N ILE A 504 51.89 -32.54 10.71
CA ILE A 504 52.93 -32.88 9.72
C ILE A 504 54.31 -32.60 10.34
N ALA A 505 54.53 -33.08 11.58
CA ALA A 505 55.78 -32.88 12.30
C ALA A 505 56.25 -34.18 12.97
N ALA A 506 56.50 -35.23 12.16
CA ALA A 506 57.29 -36.39 12.59
C ALA A 506 57.79 -37.23 11.41
N ALA A 507 58.59 -36.67 10.50
CA ALA A 507 59.41 -37.45 9.58
C ALA A 507 60.59 -36.64 9.01
N VAL A 508 61.48 -36.17 9.89
CA VAL A 508 62.86 -35.86 9.48
C VAL A 508 63.78 -36.60 10.46
N ALA A 509 64.10 -37.84 10.11
CA ALA A 509 65.24 -38.54 10.68
C ALA A 509 66.52 -37.98 10.01
N PRO A 510 67.63 -37.80 10.74
CA PRO A 510 68.87 -37.34 10.15
C PRO A 510 69.60 -38.51 9.51
N SER A 511 69.88 -38.42 8.20
CA SER A 511 70.82 -39.32 7.54
C SER A 511 72.24 -38.80 7.75
N SER A 512 72.99 -39.59 8.53
CA SER A 512 74.45 -39.65 8.62
C SER A 512 75.12 -39.94 7.29
#